data_AF-A0A9J7M5L5-F1
#
_entry.id   AF-A0A9J7M5L5-F1
#
_cell.length_a   1.000
_cell.length_b   1.000
_cell.length_c   1.000
_cell.angle_alpha   90.00
_cell.angle_beta   90.00
_cell.angle_gamma   90.00
#
_symmetry.space_group_name_H-M   'P 1'
#
loop_
_entity.id
_entity.type
_entity.pdbx_description
1 polymer ?
#
loop_
_entity_poly.entity_id
_entity_poly.type
_entity_poly.pdbx_seq_one_letter_code
_entity_poly.pdbx_strand_id
1 'polypeptide(L)'
;MNQLQALPGGFGAALSGAEVSLYGNPLVQPPFEVCSQGIQAIADYQDQLSKDSAAVEDTVDPCLKMLIIGETCAGKTSLKKALVLNKFQLVDVLSRTHGIEITPWDTGSEIKINIYDFGGHEAYFLTHQLFLTHSALHLLVVNLSGYHESRFYTEIGRWLDMLAVRVPGAIVRIVGTHIDKMSLEEVDTKSSLISDQIAAYQDNRDATVQEKIDKLEHSMASPDVMSSYSMKTMFQELNERLDKAKKAAHQKLCIGQTVIPVSSASGLDGIQALREEIVSMACTGQYFPDLRRKLPRSWIILERLLSAKRDEANCPLYITLENCMQMGNSEGLSIESSLINSLHYLHRTGAVLYYEALPKFVFPNPTQLIDIFKVLLKDHAEMEAEFLKVPRSRVRKGWISY
;
A
#
# COMPACT_ATOMS: atom_id res chain seq x y z
N MET A 1 24.45 1.11 10.92
CA MET A 1 23.57 0.89 9.75
C MET A 1 24.30 1.44 8.54
N ASN A 2 24.28 0.71 7.44
CA ASN A 2 24.88 1.15 6.17
C ASN A 2 23.79 1.77 5.28
N GLN A 3 24.17 2.66 4.37
CA GLN A 3 23.23 3.35 3.45
C GLN A 3 23.31 2.76 2.03
N LEU A 4 23.55 1.46 1.91
CA LEU A 4 23.67 0.81 0.61
C LEU A 4 22.31 0.77 -0.08
N GLN A 5 22.21 1.40 -1.25
CA GLN A 5 21.04 1.33 -2.12
C GLN A 5 21.18 0.26 -3.21
N ALA A 6 22.41 -0.09 -3.58
CA ALA A 6 22.69 -1.11 -4.58
C ALA A 6 23.83 -2.03 -4.12
N LEU A 7 23.69 -3.34 -4.39
CA LEU A 7 24.78 -4.30 -4.21
C LEU A 7 25.64 -4.37 -5.48
N PRO A 8 26.97 -4.49 -5.34
CA PRO A 8 27.87 -4.63 -6.49
C PRO A 8 27.58 -5.93 -7.26
N GLY A 9 27.85 -5.93 -8.57
CA GLY A 9 27.70 -7.12 -9.41
C GLY A 9 28.56 -8.28 -8.90
N GLY A 10 28.00 -9.50 -8.90
CA GLY A 10 28.68 -10.70 -8.41
C GLY A 10 28.67 -10.87 -6.88
N PHE A 11 28.05 -9.96 -6.13
CA PHE A 11 27.91 -10.06 -4.67
C PHE A 11 27.27 -11.38 -4.23
N GLY A 12 26.18 -11.78 -4.88
CA GLY A 12 25.48 -13.04 -4.54
C GLY A 12 26.36 -14.26 -4.76
N ALA A 13 27.06 -14.32 -5.89
CA ALA A 13 27.97 -15.42 -6.21
C ALA A 13 29.18 -15.48 -5.26
N ALA A 14 29.75 -14.32 -4.91
CA ALA A 14 30.93 -14.23 -4.05
C ALA A 14 30.65 -14.68 -2.60
N LEU A 15 29.42 -14.53 -2.13
CA LEU A 15 29.00 -14.88 -0.76
C LEU A 15 28.09 -16.11 -0.73
N SER A 16 28.06 -16.89 -1.81
CA SER A 16 27.30 -18.15 -1.88
C SER A 16 27.73 -19.09 -0.75
N GLY A 17 26.82 -19.37 0.18
CA GLY A 17 27.07 -20.20 1.36
C GLY A 17 27.41 -19.45 2.66
N ALA A 18 27.44 -18.11 2.65
CA ALA A 18 27.58 -17.31 3.87
C ALA A 18 26.22 -16.79 4.37
N GLU A 19 26.04 -16.75 5.70
CA GLU A 19 24.94 -16.02 6.32
C GLU A 19 25.26 -14.52 6.36
N VAL A 20 24.60 -13.75 5.49
CA VAL A 20 24.79 -12.31 5.39
C VAL A 20 23.50 -11.60 5.79
N SER A 21 23.56 -10.81 6.86
CA SER A 21 22.45 -9.94 7.22
C SER A 21 22.56 -8.63 6.45
N LEU A 22 21.65 -8.43 5.49
CA LEU A 22 21.47 -7.16 4.78
C LEU A 22 20.56 -6.18 5.52
N TYR A 23 20.12 -6.56 6.72
CA TYR A 23 19.17 -5.79 7.53
C TYR A 23 19.67 -4.37 7.82
N GLY A 24 18.76 -3.40 7.73
CA GLY A 24 19.06 -1.99 8.00
C GLY A 24 19.72 -1.22 6.84
N ASN A 25 19.70 -1.76 5.61
CA ASN A 25 20.09 -1.05 4.39
C ASN A 25 18.85 -0.69 3.55
N PRO A 26 18.75 0.52 2.98
CA PRO A 26 17.68 0.91 2.05
C PRO A 26 17.95 0.36 0.65
N LEU A 27 18.09 -0.96 0.51
CA LEU A 27 18.40 -1.61 -0.76
C LEU A 27 17.25 -1.46 -1.76
N VAL A 28 17.56 -0.89 -2.91
CA VAL A 28 16.70 -0.77 -4.09
C VAL A 28 17.02 -1.89 -5.08
N GLN A 29 18.30 -2.27 -5.18
CA GLN A 29 18.78 -3.29 -6.10
C GLN A 29 19.83 -4.20 -5.44
N PRO A 30 19.55 -5.49 -5.20
CA PRO A 30 18.32 -6.24 -5.50
C PRO A 30 17.13 -5.79 -4.65
N PRO A 31 15.89 -6.07 -5.10
CA PRO A 31 14.71 -5.66 -4.36
C PRO A 31 14.52 -6.50 -3.09
N PHE A 32 13.71 -6.00 -2.16
CA PHE A 32 13.52 -6.63 -0.84
C PHE A 32 13.06 -8.08 -0.95
N GLU A 33 12.20 -8.40 -1.91
CA GLU A 33 11.68 -9.75 -2.12
C GLU A 33 12.78 -10.74 -2.47
N VAL A 34 13.78 -10.30 -3.24
CA VAL A 34 14.97 -11.10 -3.55
C VAL A 34 15.89 -11.20 -2.34
N CYS A 35 16.05 -10.11 -1.58
CA CYS A 35 16.90 -10.10 -0.40
C CYS A 35 16.36 -10.99 0.73
N SER A 36 15.04 -11.05 0.91
CA SER A 36 14.41 -11.86 1.96
C SER A 36 14.53 -13.37 1.71
N GLN A 37 14.76 -13.78 0.45
CA GLN A 37 15.01 -15.17 0.08
C GLN A 37 16.48 -15.61 0.22
N GLY A 38 17.38 -14.69 0.57
CA GLY A 38 18.78 -14.98 0.88
C GLY A 38 19.75 -14.84 -0.31
N ILE A 39 21.01 -15.21 -0.07
CA ILE A 39 22.12 -14.87 -0.96
C ILE A 39 22.05 -15.56 -2.33
N GLN A 40 21.46 -16.76 -2.40
CA GLN A 40 21.28 -17.49 -3.65
C GLN A 40 20.31 -16.75 -4.59
N ALA A 41 19.18 -16.25 -4.06
CA ALA A 41 18.23 -15.47 -4.85
C ALA A 41 18.86 -14.18 -5.38
N ILE A 42 19.74 -13.55 -4.58
CA ILE A 42 20.53 -12.39 -5.02
C ILE A 42 21.47 -12.75 -6.17
N ALA A 43 22.15 -13.90 -6.09
CA ALA A 43 23.02 -14.38 -7.16
C ALA A 43 22.24 -14.62 -8.45
N ASP A 44 21.10 -15.31 -8.37
CA ASP A 44 20.24 -15.62 -9.52
C ASP A 44 19.70 -14.34 -10.17
N TYR A 45 19.27 -13.36 -9.37
CA TYR A 45 18.83 -12.05 -9.86
C TYR A 45 19.95 -11.27 -10.56
N GLN A 46 21.16 -11.27 -9.99
CA GLN A 46 22.31 -10.59 -10.60
C GLN A 46 22.76 -11.26 -11.91
N ASP A 47 22.71 -12.59 -11.97
CA ASP A 47 23.01 -13.37 -13.18
C ASP A 47 21.99 -13.06 -14.30
N GLN A 48 20.69 -13.04 -13.99
CA GLN A 48 19.64 -12.67 -14.95
C GLN A 48 19.84 -11.27 -15.51
N LEU A 49 20.10 -10.27 -14.65
CA LEU A 49 20.38 -8.91 -15.09
C LEU A 49 21.64 -8.81 -15.97
N SER A 50 22.68 -9.61 -15.69
CA SER A 50 23.92 -9.59 -16.47
C SER A 50 23.71 -10.17 -17.88
N LYS A 51 22.87 -11.19 -18.02
CA LYS A 51 22.50 -11.81 -19.31
C LYS A 51 21.61 -10.92 -20.16
N ASP A 52 20.75 -10.11 -19.52
CA ASP A 52 19.78 -9.24 -20.19
C ASP A 52 20.37 -7.89 -20.66
N SER A 53 21.56 -7.50 -20.16
CA SER A 53 22.23 -6.23 -20.48
C SER A 53 22.61 -6.06 -21.97
N ALA A 54 22.43 -7.09 -22.80
CA ALA A 54 22.72 -7.09 -24.24
C ALA A 54 21.50 -6.83 -25.14
N ALA A 55 20.27 -6.78 -24.62
CA ALA A 55 19.04 -6.56 -25.40
C ALA A 55 18.39 -5.21 -25.03
N VAL A 56 18.41 -4.25 -25.95
CA VAL A 56 18.15 -2.82 -25.69
C VAL A 56 16.66 -2.40 -25.74
N GLU A 57 15.68 -3.31 -25.90
CA GLU A 57 14.30 -2.88 -26.28
C GLU A 57 13.13 -3.29 -25.38
N ASP A 58 13.34 -4.02 -24.28
CA ASP A 58 12.24 -4.43 -23.38
C ASP A 58 12.25 -3.65 -22.06
N THR A 59 11.92 -2.35 -22.08
CA THR A 59 11.66 -1.57 -20.86
C THR A 59 10.16 -1.43 -20.64
N VAL A 60 9.65 -1.86 -19.49
CA VAL A 60 8.28 -1.54 -19.04
C VAL A 60 8.28 -0.14 -18.46
N ASP A 61 7.31 0.68 -18.85
CA ASP A 61 7.11 2.00 -18.24
C ASP A 61 6.89 1.83 -16.73
N PRO A 62 7.66 2.50 -15.86
CA PRO A 62 7.46 2.43 -14.42
C PRO A 62 6.01 2.77 -14.05
N CYS A 63 5.40 1.91 -13.25
CA CYS A 63 4.03 2.11 -12.78
C CYS A 63 3.99 2.32 -11.26
N LEU A 64 3.53 3.49 -10.83
CA LEU A 64 3.27 3.81 -9.43
C LEU A 64 1.82 3.48 -9.07
N LYS A 65 1.63 2.77 -7.98
CA LYS A 65 0.32 2.57 -7.37
C LYS A 65 -0.01 3.74 -6.44
N MET A 66 -1.18 4.35 -6.62
CA MET A 66 -1.68 5.42 -5.76
C MET A 66 -3.03 5.03 -5.17
N LEU A 67 -3.17 5.14 -3.85
CA LEU A 67 -4.37 4.78 -3.10
C LEU A 67 -5.03 6.04 -2.55
N ILE A 68 -6.31 6.25 -2.85
CA ILE A 68 -7.10 7.34 -2.27
C ILE A 68 -7.92 6.78 -1.11
N ILE A 69 -7.57 7.18 0.11
CA ILE A 69 -8.17 6.71 1.36
C ILE A 69 -8.79 7.88 2.15
N GLY A 70 -9.63 7.58 3.13
CA GLY A 70 -10.31 8.59 3.95
C GLY A 70 -11.79 8.30 4.15
N GLU A 71 -12.45 9.13 4.94
CA GLU A 71 -13.82 8.92 5.39
C GLU A 71 -14.89 8.94 4.28
N THR A 72 -16.07 8.40 4.59
CA THR A 72 -17.22 8.50 3.68
C THR A 72 -17.56 9.97 3.42
N CYS A 73 -17.85 10.31 2.17
CA CYS A 73 -18.11 11.69 1.73
C CYS A 73 -16.93 12.68 1.86
N ALA A 74 -15.69 12.19 2.06
CA ALA A 74 -14.50 13.06 2.05
C ALA A 74 -14.17 13.66 0.67
N GLY A 75 -14.79 13.20 -0.42
CA GLY A 75 -14.56 13.71 -1.78
C GLY A 75 -13.58 12.90 -2.64
N LYS A 76 -13.25 11.67 -2.24
CA LYS A 76 -12.30 10.77 -2.93
C LYS A 76 -12.57 10.59 -4.43
N THR A 77 -13.79 10.19 -4.78
CA THR A 77 -14.17 9.95 -6.19
C THR A 77 -14.20 11.23 -7.01
N SER A 78 -14.62 12.36 -6.42
CA SER A 78 -14.55 13.67 -7.07
C SER A 78 -13.11 14.11 -7.31
N LEU A 79 -12.22 13.89 -6.32
CA LEU A 79 -10.80 14.17 -6.43
C LEU A 79 -10.13 13.34 -7.51
N LYS A 80 -10.39 12.02 -7.56
CA LYS A 80 -9.91 11.14 -8.65
C LYS A 80 -10.30 11.71 -10.02
N LYS A 81 -11.59 12.04 -10.20
CA LYS A 81 -12.10 12.54 -11.49
C LYS A 81 -11.44 13.87 -11.86
N ALA A 82 -11.24 14.77 -10.90
CA ALA A 82 -10.51 16.02 -11.10
C ALA A 82 -9.05 15.77 -11.51
N LEU A 83 -8.36 14.83 -10.85
CA LEU A 83 -6.97 14.45 -11.17
C LEU A 83 -6.83 13.80 -12.55
N VAL A 84 -7.74 12.92 -12.96
CA VAL A 84 -7.62 12.20 -14.24
C VAL A 84 -8.14 13.04 -15.41
N LEU A 85 -9.36 13.58 -15.30
CA LEU A 85 -10.05 14.23 -16.42
C LEU A 85 -9.72 15.71 -16.55
N ASN A 86 -9.08 16.30 -15.53
CA ASN A 86 -8.88 17.75 -15.42
C ASN A 86 -10.17 18.56 -15.65
N LYS A 87 -11.31 18.01 -15.22
CA LYS A 87 -12.64 18.59 -15.41
C LYS A 87 -13.48 18.38 -14.16
N PHE A 88 -14.30 19.39 -13.87
CA PHE A 88 -15.36 19.27 -12.87
C PHE A 88 -16.40 18.24 -13.32
N GLN A 89 -16.71 17.28 -12.46
CA GLN A 89 -17.87 16.43 -12.62
C GLN A 89 -18.55 16.25 -11.26
N LEU A 90 -19.79 16.73 -11.14
CA LEU A 90 -20.63 16.42 -9.99
C LEU A 90 -20.86 14.91 -9.95
N VAL A 91 -20.36 14.28 -8.89
CA VAL A 91 -20.70 12.90 -8.54
C VAL A 91 -21.97 13.00 -7.70
N ASP A 92 -23.04 12.34 -8.13
CA ASP A 92 -24.27 12.28 -7.32
C ASP A 92 -23.95 11.63 -5.97
N VAL A 93 -24.46 12.20 -4.88
CA VAL A 93 -24.28 11.69 -3.50
C VAL A 93 -24.82 10.26 -3.37
N LEU A 94 -25.75 9.87 -4.25
CA LEU A 94 -26.30 8.53 -4.35
C LEU A 94 -25.39 7.55 -5.12
N SER A 95 -24.47 8.05 -5.96
CA SER A 95 -23.47 7.25 -6.69
C SER A 95 -22.24 6.97 -5.82
N ARG A 96 -22.47 6.35 -4.66
CA ARG A 96 -21.38 5.92 -3.78
C ARG A 96 -20.52 4.87 -4.48
N THR A 97 -19.20 5.02 -4.43
CA THR A 97 -18.27 3.98 -4.86
C THR A 97 -18.43 2.78 -3.93
N HIS A 98 -18.96 1.69 -4.47
CA HIS A 98 -19.01 0.41 -3.78
C HIS A 98 -17.70 -0.32 -4.08
N GLY A 99 -16.99 -0.80 -3.05
CA GLY A 99 -15.70 -1.48 -3.20
C GLY A 99 -14.58 -0.59 -3.74
N ILE A 100 -13.86 -1.07 -4.76
CA ILE A 100 -12.65 -0.43 -5.31
C ILE A 100 -12.81 -0.19 -6.81
N GLU A 101 -12.34 0.95 -7.28
CA GLU A 101 -12.20 1.28 -8.70
C GLU A 101 -10.73 1.57 -9.02
N ILE A 102 -10.18 0.91 -10.05
CA ILE A 102 -8.80 1.11 -10.51
C ILE A 102 -8.85 1.92 -11.79
N THR A 103 -8.20 3.08 -11.81
CA THR A 103 -8.16 3.97 -12.98
C THR A 103 -6.71 4.26 -13.36
N PRO A 104 -6.24 3.89 -14.57
CA PRO A 104 -4.94 4.30 -15.04
C PRO A 104 -4.95 5.82 -15.31
N TRP A 105 -3.90 6.49 -14.88
CA TRP A 105 -3.68 7.92 -15.06
C TRP A 105 -2.38 8.13 -15.83
N ASP A 106 -2.52 8.55 -17.09
CA ASP A 106 -1.42 9.04 -17.89
C ASP A 106 -1.11 10.48 -17.46
N THR A 107 0.04 10.64 -16.82
CA THR A 107 0.50 11.93 -16.31
C THR A 107 1.23 12.75 -17.38
N GLY A 108 1.49 12.18 -18.56
CA GLY A 108 2.39 12.75 -19.56
C GLY A 108 3.87 12.70 -19.16
N SER A 109 4.21 11.99 -18.08
CA SER A 109 5.58 11.73 -17.64
C SER A 109 6.03 10.32 -18.01
N GLU A 110 7.29 9.99 -17.70
CA GLU A 110 7.84 8.64 -17.86
C GLU A 110 7.18 7.60 -16.92
N ILE A 111 6.36 8.03 -15.94
CA ILE A 111 5.75 7.17 -14.92
C ILE A 111 4.24 7.13 -15.08
N LYS A 112 3.69 5.92 -15.25
CA LYS A 112 2.25 5.66 -15.22
C LYS A 112 1.77 5.58 -13.78
N ILE A 113 0.58 6.09 -13.48
CA ILE A 113 -0.01 6.00 -12.14
C ILE A 113 -1.32 5.20 -12.19
N ASN A 114 -1.43 4.14 -11.40
CA ASN A 114 -2.69 3.43 -11.21
C ASN A 114 -3.37 3.93 -9.94
N ILE A 115 -4.51 4.59 -10.09
CA ILE A 115 -5.29 5.16 -8.99
C ILE A 115 -6.30 4.14 -8.48
N TYR A 116 -6.21 3.80 -7.20
CA TYR A 116 -7.15 2.96 -6.47
C TYR A 116 -8.07 3.88 -5.64
N ASP A 117 -9.32 3.99 -6.06
CA ASP A 117 -10.38 4.73 -5.36
C ASP A 117 -11.20 3.77 -4.51
N PHE A 118 -11.05 3.89 -3.20
CA PHE A 118 -11.71 3.04 -2.21
C PHE A 118 -13.04 3.67 -1.79
N GLY A 119 -14.11 2.87 -1.73
CA GLY A 119 -15.38 3.27 -1.13
C GLY A 119 -15.19 3.66 0.34
N GLY A 120 -15.79 4.76 0.82
CA GLY A 120 -15.54 5.21 2.19
C GLY A 120 -16.21 4.39 3.31
N HIS A 121 -17.06 3.42 2.97
CA HIS A 121 -17.93 2.75 3.95
C HIS A 121 -17.13 1.78 4.84
N GLU A 122 -17.45 1.73 6.13
CA GLU A 122 -16.73 0.89 7.11
C GLU A 122 -16.74 -0.59 6.74
N ALA A 123 -17.82 -1.08 6.13
CA ALA A 123 -17.93 -2.44 5.62
C ALA A 123 -16.76 -2.85 4.69
N TYR A 124 -16.16 -1.91 3.96
CA TYR A 124 -15.04 -2.18 3.07
C TYR A 124 -13.67 -1.96 3.73
N PHE A 125 -13.61 -1.42 4.95
CA PHE A 125 -12.36 -1.12 5.66
C PHE A 125 -11.45 -2.36 5.83
N LEU A 126 -12.04 -3.54 6.03
CA LEU A 126 -11.30 -4.80 6.13
C LEU A 126 -10.79 -5.27 4.78
N THR A 127 -11.61 -5.20 3.73
CA THR A 127 -11.21 -5.68 2.39
C THR A 127 -10.22 -4.75 1.72
N HIS A 128 -10.23 -3.45 2.02
CA HIS A 128 -9.21 -2.51 1.55
C HIS A 128 -7.79 -2.91 1.96
N GLN A 129 -7.64 -3.52 3.15
CA GLN A 129 -6.34 -3.93 3.67
C GLN A 129 -5.64 -4.97 2.78
N LEU A 130 -6.41 -5.71 1.98
CA LEU A 130 -5.88 -6.69 1.02
C LEU A 130 -5.16 -6.02 -0.16
N PHE A 131 -5.48 -4.76 -0.45
CA PHE A 131 -4.94 -4.01 -1.59
C PHE A 131 -3.86 -3.01 -1.17
N LEU A 132 -3.55 -2.91 0.13
CA LEU A 132 -2.45 -2.09 0.62
C LEU A 132 -1.12 -2.76 0.31
N THR A 133 -0.21 -2.01 -0.31
CA THR A 133 1.11 -2.52 -0.70
C THR A 133 2.20 -1.50 -0.34
N HIS A 134 3.40 -1.98 -0.03
CA HIS A 134 4.58 -1.15 0.12
C HIS A 134 4.89 -0.39 -1.18
N SER A 135 5.61 0.72 -1.08
CA SER A 135 6.01 1.57 -2.22
C SER A 135 4.84 2.13 -3.04
N ALA A 136 3.69 2.34 -2.40
CA ALA A 136 2.54 3.04 -2.99
C ALA A 136 2.34 4.43 -2.35
N LEU A 137 1.83 5.37 -3.14
CA LEU A 137 1.45 6.70 -2.65
C LEU A 137 0.05 6.65 -2.05
N HIS A 138 -0.11 7.10 -0.81
CA HIS A 138 -1.41 7.15 -0.14
C HIS A 138 -1.88 8.60 -0.04
N LEU A 139 -2.98 8.95 -0.72
CA LEU A 139 -3.66 10.22 -0.56
C LEU A 139 -4.76 10.05 0.48
N LEU A 140 -4.54 10.60 1.68
CA LEU A 140 -5.55 10.64 2.73
C LEU A 140 -6.39 11.90 2.58
N VAL A 141 -7.64 11.71 2.17
CA VAL A 141 -8.57 12.78 1.80
C VAL A 141 -9.43 13.14 3.01
N VAL A 142 -9.46 14.43 3.34
CA VAL A 142 -10.21 15.00 4.47
C VAL A 142 -11.14 16.09 3.95
N ASN A 143 -12.40 16.09 4.38
CA ASN A 143 -13.31 17.19 4.05
C ASN A 143 -13.06 18.37 4.99
N LEU A 144 -12.31 19.38 4.54
CA LEU A 144 -11.96 20.53 5.38
C LEU A 144 -13.19 21.31 5.84
N SER A 145 -14.22 21.43 4.98
CA SER A 145 -15.43 22.19 5.34
C SER A 145 -16.13 21.60 6.58
N GLY A 146 -16.21 20.27 6.66
CA GLY A 146 -16.83 19.53 7.76
C GLY A 146 -15.88 19.14 8.90
N TYR A 147 -14.59 19.47 8.79
CA TYR A 147 -13.58 19.04 9.74
C TYR A 147 -13.67 19.80 11.08
N HIS A 148 -13.50 19.05 12.17
CA HIS A 148 -13.42 19.54 13.54
C HIS A 148 -12.33 18.77 14.31
N GLU A 149 -11.70 19.42 15.28
CA GLU A 149 -10.59 18.86 16.07
C GLU A 149 -10.92 17.49 16.70
N SER A 150 -12.16 17.34 17.23
CA SER A 150 -12.63 16.11 17.86
C SER A 150 -12.77 14.92 16.90
N ARG A 151 -12.74 15.17 15.58
CA ARG A 151 -12.85 14.14 14.55
C ARG A 151 -11.51 13.67 14.00
N PHE A 152 -10.40 14.21 14.49
CA PHE A 152 -9.06 13.84 14.04
C PHE A 152 -8.87 12.32 13.97
N TYR A 153 -9.23 11.59 15.04
CA TYR A 153 -9.04 10.14 15.05
C TYR A 153 -9.88 9.44 13.98
N THR A 154 -11.15 9.80 13.83
CA THR A 154 -12.05 9.17 12.85
C THR A 154 -11.64 9.49 11.43
N GLU A 155 -11.34 10.75 11.11
CA GLU A 155 -11.07 11.20 9.74
C GLU A 155 -9.62 10.94 9.31
N ILE A 156 -8.67 10.92 10.24
CA ILE A 156 -7.23 10.86 9.97
C ILE A 156 -6.56 9.72 10.75
N GLY A 157 -6.60 9.76 12.09
CA GLY A 157 -5.82 8.89 12.96
C GLY A 157 -6.03 7.40 12.72
N ARG A 158 -7.27 6.95 12.53
CA ARG A 158 -7.63 5.56 12.23
C ARG A 158 -7.01 5.06 10.92
N TRP A 159 -6.94 5.93 9.90
CA TRP A 159 -6.32 5.59 8.61
C TRP A 159 -4.80 5.51 8.73
N LEU A 160 -4.20 6.44 9.48
CA LEU A 160 -2.75 6.40 9.78
C LEU A 160 -2.39 5.15 10.59
N ASP A 161 -3.19 4.78 11.59
CA ASP A 161 -3.00 3.54 12.35
C ASP A 161 -3.07 2.30 11.46
N MET A 162 -4.06 2.24 10.56
CA MET A 162 -4.19 1.15 9.59
C MET A 162 -2.94 1.04 8.72
N LEU A 163 -2.48 2.16 8.15
CA LEU A 163 -1.28 2.19 7.31
C LEU A 163 -0.04 1.79 8.10
N ALA A 164 0.15 2.32 9.30
CA ALA A 164 1.34 2.04 10.09
C ALA A 164 1.41 0.56 10.55
N VAL A 165 0.28 -0.12 10.66
CA VAL A 165 0.23 -1.56 10.99
C VAL A 165 0.41 -2.43 9.74
N ARG A 166 -0.21 -2.05 8.61
CA ARG A 166 -0.25 -2.89 7.40
C ARG A 166 0.89 -2.64 6.42
N VAL A 167 1.34 -1.39 6.32
CA VAL A 167 2.40 -0.93 5.42
C VAL A 167 3.32 0.02 6.19
N PRO A 168 4.18 -0.51 7.08
CA PRO A 168 5.23 0.30 7.71
C PRO A 168 6.06 1.04 6.65
N GLY A 169 6.40 2.29 6.91
CA GLY A 169 7.09 3.14 5.93
C GLY A 169 6.21 3.70 4.82
N ALA A 170 4.87 3.57 4.90
CA ALA A 170 3.98 4.12 3.89
C ALA A 170 4.16 5.64 3.71
N ILE A 171 4.11 6.08 2.46
CA ILE A 171 4.19 7.48 2.06
C ILE A 171 2.78 8.02 1.96
N VAL A 172 2.49 9.04 2.76
CA VAL A 172 1.14 9.61 2.92
C VAL A 172 1.16 11.10 2.60
N ARG A 173 0.18 11.56 1.82
CA ARG A 173 -0.11 12.97 1.60
C ARG A 173 -1.53 13.27 2.04
N ILE A 174 -1.69 14.36 2.79
CA ILE A 174 -2.97 14.78 3.31
C ILE A 174 -3.57 15.78 2.32
N VAL A 175 -4.77 15.49 1.84
CA VAL A 175 -5.46 16.32 0.86
C VAL A 175 -6.75 16.83 1.49
N GLY A 176 -6.83 18.14 1.66
CA GLY A 176 -7.99 18.82 2.23
C GLY A 176 -8.96 19.27 1.13
N THR A 177 -10.14 18.66 1.04
CA THR A 177 -11.13 18.93 -0.01
C THR A 177 -12.18 19.95 0.44
N HIS A 178 -13.02 20.39 -0.52
CA HIS A 178 -14.17 21.28 -0.29
C HIS A 178 -13.78 22.70 0.15
N ILE A 179 -12.60 23.18 -0.26
CA ILE A 179 -12.16 24.55 0.05
C ILE A 179 -13.06 25.62 -0.60
N ASP A 180 -13.81 25.27 -1.64
CA ASP A 180 -14.81 26.12 -2.29
C ASP A 180 -15.94 26.59 -1.34
N LYS A 181 -16.11 25.91 -0.20
CA LYS A 181 -17.13 26.22 0.81
C LYS A 181 -16.59 27.06 1.98
N MET A 182 -15.34 27.49 1.89
CA MET A 182 -14.61 28.10 3.00
C MET A 182 -13.91 29.39 2.55
N SER A 183 -13.62 30.27 3.49
CA SER A 183 -12.70 31.38 3.28
C SER A 183 -11.24 30.90 3.32
N LEU A 184 -10.33 31.67 2.71
CA LEU A 184 -8.89 31.35 2.73
C LEU A 184 -8.33 31.27 4.16
N GLU A 185 -8.76 32.17 5.05
CA GLU A 185 -8.35 32.16 6.46
C GLU A 185 -8.79 30.90 7.20
N GLU A 186 -9.99 30.40 6.94
CA GLU A 186 -10.48 29.14 7.52
C GLU A 186 -9.73 27.93 6.97
N VAL A 187 -9.39 27.93 5.68
CA VAL A 187 -8.61 26.86 5.05
C VAL A 187 -7.23 26.79 5.69
N ASP A 188 -6.56 27.93 5.85
CA ASP A 188 -5.23 28.00 6.47
C ASP A 188 -5.31 27.54 7.94
N THR A 189 -6.27 28.06 8.71
CA THR A 189 -6.45 27.71 10.12
C THR A 189 -6.69 26.20 10.31
N LYS A 190 -7.59 25.59 9.52
CA LYS A 190 -7.86 24.15 9.63
C LYS A 190 -6.71 23.30 9.11
N SER A 191 -6.01 23.75 8.07
CA SER A 191 -4.83 23.05 7.53
C SER A 191 -3.68 23.04 8.54
N SER A 192 -3.42 24.17 9.22
CA SER A 192 -2.46 24.25 10.32
C SER A 192 -2.87 23.37 11.49
N LEU A 193 -4.13 23.41 11.91
CA LEU A 193 -4.65 22.55 12.98
C LEU A 193 -4.42 21.06 12.69
N ILE A 194 -4.74 20.59 11.49
CA ILE A 194 -4.52 19.20 11.09
C ILE A 194 -3.02 18.87 11.13
N SER A 195 -2.17 19.78 10.64
CA SER A 195 -0.71 19.59 10.62
C SER A 195 -0.15 19.44 12.03
N ASP A 196 -0.60 20.28 12.98
CA ASP A 196 -0.22 20.20 14.40
C ASP A 196 -0.68 18.89 15.04
N GLN A 197 -1.91 18.45 14.73
CA GLN A 197 -2.44 17.18 15.24
C GLN A 197 -1.70 15.96 14.66
N ILE A 198 -1.23 16.04 13.41
CA ILE A 198 -0.39 15.00 12.80
C ILE A 198 0.98 14.94 13.47
N ALA A 199 1.60 16.09 13.74
CA ALA A 199 2.87 16.14 14.47
C ALA A 199 2.72 15.52 15.87
N ALA A 200 1.68 15.92 16.62
CA ALA A 200 1.38 15.35 17.93
C ALA A 200 1.09 13.83 17.86
N TYR A 201 0.42 13.36 16.81
CA TYR A 201 0.19 11.95 16.56
C TYR A 201 1.50 11.19 16.32
N GLN A 202 2.40 11.73 15.50
CA GLN A 202 3.71 11.13 15.22
C GLN A 202 4.55 11.02 16.49
N ASP A 203 4.62 12.10 17.28
CA ASP A 203 5.38 12.13 18.53
C ASP A 203 4.85 11.13 19.56
N ASN A 204 3.53 11.08 19.76
CA ASN A 204 2.91 10.14 20.69
C ASN A 204 3.11 8.68 20.25
N ARG A 205 3.03 8.42 18.94
CA ARG A 205 3.27 7.09 18.39
C ARG A 205 4.73 6.67 18.58
N ASP A 206 5.67 7.56 18.31
CA ASP A 206 7.10 7.30 18.50
C ASP A 206 7.42 7.00 19.97
N ALA A 207 6.88 7.79 20.89
CA ALA A 207 7.01 7.55 22.33
C ALA A 207 6.44 6.19 22.74
N THR A 208 5.25 5.84 22.24
CA THR A 208 4.58 4.56 22.53
C THR A 208 5.36 3.36 22.01
N VAL A 209 5.94 3.47 20.81
CA VAL A 209 6.74 2.39 20.22
C VAL A 209 8.06 2.25 20.99
N GLN A 210 8.71 3.35 21.36
CA GLN A 210 9.94 3.32 22.14
C GLN A 210 9.71 2.71 23.53
N GLU A 211 8.65 3.10 24.23
CA GLU A 211 8.29 2.53 25.53
C GLU A 211 8.06 1.01 25.43
N LYS A 212 7.46 0.52 24.34
CA LYS A 212 7.29 -0.92 24.09
C LYS A 212 8.61 -1.62 23.85
N ILE A 213 9.54 -1.01 23.10
CA ILE A 213 10.89 -1.53 22.88
C ILE A 213 11.60 -1.64 24.23
N ASP A 214 11.62 -0.58 25.02
CA ASP A 214 12.30 -0.54 26.32
C ASP A 214 11.74 -1.63 27.26
N LYS A 215 10.42 -1.77 27.35
CA LYS A 215 9.76 -2.82 28.15
C LYS A 215 10.15 -4.23 27.70
N LEU A 216 10.20 -4.48 26.39
CA LEU A 216 10.57 -5.78 25.84
C LEU A 216 12.06 -6.09 26.07
N GLU A 217 12.94 -5.10 25.92
CA GLU A 217 14.39 -5.25 26.19
C GLU A 217 14.66 -5.54 27.67
N HIS A 218 13.98 -4.84 28.59
CA HIS A 218 14.08 -5.12 30.02
C HIS A 218 13.58 -6.53 30.36
N SER A 219 12.47 -6.97 29.75
CA SER A 219 11.92 -8.32 29.96
C SER A 219 12.87 -9.41 29.47
N MET A 220 13.64 -9.13 28.41
CA MET A 220 14.66 -10.05 27.88
C MET A 220 15.94 -10.12 28.72
N ALA A 221 16.27 -9.06 29.46
CA ALA A 221 17.47 -9.00 30.31
C ALA A 221 17.28 -9.68 31.69
N SER A 222 16.07 -10.14 32.02
CA SER A 222 15.79 -10.76 33.31
C SER A 222 16.42 -12.18 33.43
N PRO A 223 17.20 -12.47 34.50
CA PRO A 223 17.88 -13.75 34.69
C PRO A 223 16.97 -14.99 34.81
N ASP A 224 15.69 -14.80 35.14
CA ASP A 224 14.73 -15.90 35.40
C ASP A 224 14.31 -16.68 34.15
N VAL A 225 14.65 -16.21 32.94
CA VAL A 225 14.21 -16.80 31.66
C VAL A 225 15.11 -17.97 31.18
N MET A 226 16.23 -18.25 31.87
CA MET A 226 17.28 -19.15 31.35
C MET A 226 17.14 -20.66 31.65
N SER A 227 16.09 -21.16 32.31
CA SER A 227 15.99 -22.62 32.61
C SER A 227 14.65 -23.27 32.23
N SER A 228 14.59 -23.89 31.03
CA SER A 228 13.77 -25.07 30.63
C SER A 228 13.38 -25.02 29.15
N TYR A 229 13.02 -26.19 28.59
CA TYR A 229 12.56 -26.35 27.20
C TYR A 229 11.28 -25.57 26.86
N SER A 230 10.44 -25.27 27.86
CA SER A 230 9.18 -24.51 27.72
C SER A 230 9.42 -23.01 27.48
N MET A 231 10.57 -22.47 27.91
CA MET A 231 10.90 -21.04 27.77
C MET A 231 11.56 -20.67 26.44
N LYS A 232 12.04 -21.64 25.63
CA LYS A 232 12.58 -21.36 24.28
C LYS A 232 11.54 -20.72 23.37
N THR A 233 10.31 -21.22 23.40
CA THR A 233 9.20 -20.67 22.60
C THR A 233 8.82 -19.28 23.07
N MET A 234 8.76 -19.03 24.38
CA MET A 234 8.49 -17.69 24.93
C MET A 234 9.60 -16.69 24.59
N PHE A 235 10.87 -17.12 24.65
CA PHE A 235 12.01 -16.28 24.28
C PHE A 235 12.04 -15.99 22.77
N GLN A 236 11.69 -16.96 21.93
CA GLN A 236 11.49 -16.75 20.50
C GLN A 236 10.35 -15.75 20.23
N GLU A 237 9.22 -15.90 20.91
CA GLU A 237 8.08 -14.98 20.74
C GLU A 237 8.41 -13.56 21.22
N LEU A 238 9.12 -13.41 22.33
CA LEU A 238 9.60 -12.11 22.81
C LEU A 238 10.59 -11.48 21.82
N ASN A 239 11.53 -12.26 21.27
CA ASN A 239 12.44 -11.79 20.23
C ASN A 239 11.71 -11.35 18.96
N GLU A 240 10.73 -12.12 18.49
CA GLU A 240 9.92 -11.75 17.33
C GLU A 240 9.13 -10.47 17.59
N ARG A 241 8.57 -10.30 18.79
CA ARG A 241 7.86 -9.07 19.18
C ARG A 241 8.81 -7.88 19.24
N LEU A 242 10.01 -8.06 19.78
CA LEU A 242 11.03 -7.01 19.83
C LEU A 242 11.49 -6.63 18.43
N ASP A 243 11.74 -7.61 17.55
CA ASP A 243 12.14 -7.37 16.17
C ASP A 243 11.04 -6.61 15.41
N LYS A 244 9.77 -6.99 15.56
CA LYS A 244 8.63 -6.26 14.99
C LYS A 244 8.53 -4.83 15.53
N ALA A 245 8.72 -4.63 16.83
CA ALA A 245 8.68 -3.30 17.44
C ALA A 245 9.83 -2.42 16.96
N LYS A 246 11.06 -2.98 16.87
CA LYS A 246 12.22 -2.30 16.29
C LYS A 246 11.97 -1.96 14.83
N LYS A 247 11.46 -2.88 14.01
CA LYS A 247 11.10 -2.61 12.61
C LYS A 247 10.10 -1.46 12.50
N ALA A 248 9.05 -1.45 13.32
CA ALA A 248 8.06 -0.38 13.34
C ALA A 248 8.68 0.99 13.72
N ALA A 249 9.67 1.03 14.62
CA ALA A 249 10.37 2.27 14.98
C ALA A 249 11.24 2.82 13.84
N HIS A 250 11.79 1.95 13.00
CA HIS A 250 12.62 2.35 11.85
C HIS A 250 11.77 2.69 10.61
N GLN A 251 10.66 1.99 10.40
CA GLN A 251 9.76 2.14 9.27
C GLN A 251 8.58 3.07 9.61
N LYS A 252 8.91 4.31 9.99
CA LYS A 252 7.90 5.33 10.32
C LYS A 252 7.14 5.76 9.08
N LEU A 253 5.88 6.16 9.25
CA LEU A 253 5.08 6.73 8.17
C LEU A 253 5.73 8.03 7.66
N CYS A 254 5.87 8.16 6.35
CA CYS A 254 6.33 9.38 5.70
C CYS A 254 5.12 10.27 5.37
N ILE A 255 4.60 10.97 6.38
CA ILE A 255 3.43 11.85 6.25
C ILE A 255 3.88 13.24 5.78
N GLY A 256 3.22 13.80 4.77
CA GLY A 256 3.39 15.19 4.37
C GLY A 256 2.98 16.13 5.50
N GLN A 257 3.87 17.05 5.89
CA GLN A 257 3.67 17.97 7.00
C GLN A 257 2.65 19.07 6.71
N THR A 258 2.35 19.31 5.43
CA THR A 258 1.38 20.31 4.99
C THR A 258 0.17 19.64 4.37
N VAL A 259 -1.02 20.07 4.78
CA VAL A 259 -2.26 19.70 4.10
C VAL A 259 -2.30 20.40 2.74
N ILE A 260 -2.63 19.66 1.68
CA ILE A 260 -2.78 20.20 0.33
C ILE A 260 -4.26 20.58 0.12
N PRO A 261 -4.62 21.89 0.15
CA PRO A 261 -6.00 22.32 -0.03
C PRO A 261 -6.41 22.21 -1.50
N VAL A 262 -7.54 21.56 -1.76
CA VAL A 262 -8.09 21.40 -3.12
C VAL A 262 -9.60 21.58 -3.15
N SER A 263 -10.11 22.07 -4.28
CA SER A 263 -11.53 21.99 -4.63
C SER A 263 -11.68 21.16 -5.89
N SER A 264 -12.63 20.22 -5.87
CA SER A 264 -13.08 19.53 -7.08
C SER A 264 -14.25 20.25 -7.74
N ALA A 265 -14.61 21.48 -7.33
CA ALA A 265 -15.69 22.27 -7.93
C ALA A 265 -15.25 22.95 -9.25
N SER A 266 -16.07 23.85 -9.80
CA SER A 266 -15.87 24.45 -11.14
C SER A 266 -14.53 25.16 -11.35
N GLY A 267 -13.83 25.58 -10.28
CA GLY A 267 -12.50 26.19 -10.34
C GLY A 267 -11.33 25.19 -10.34
N LEU A 268 -11.55 23.94 -9.91
CA LEU A 268 -10.50 22.94 -9.69
C LEU A 268 -9.30 23.48 -8.88
N ASP A 269 -9.57 24.38 -7.93
CA ASP A 269 -8.53 25.09 -7.17
C ASP A 269 -7.60 24.09 -6.47
N GLY A 270 -6.28 24.32 -6.57
CA GLY A 270 -5.25 23.44 -5.99
C GLY A 270 -5.04 22.09 -6.69
N ILE A 271 -5.91 21.66 -7.61
CA ILE A 271 -5.78 20.36 -8.30
C ILE A 271 -4.52 20.31 -9.16
N GLN A 272 -4.20 21.38 -9.88
CA GLN A 272 -2.99 21.42 -10.72
C GLN A 272 -1.72 21.32 -9.87
N ALA A 273 -1.64 22.04 -8.75
CA ALA A 273 -0.52 21.96 -7.82
C ALA A 273 -0.38 20.54 -7.23
N LEU A 274 -1.49 19.91 -6.86
CA LEU A 274 -1.50 18.51 -6.41
C LEU A 274 -0.99 17.55 -7.49
N ARG A 275 -1.37 17.75 -8.77
CA ARG A 275 -0.86 16.93 -9.89
C ARG A 275 0.65 17.05 -10.02
N GLU A 276 1.15 18.28 -10.00
CA GLU A 276 2.59 18.57 -10.10
C GLU A 276 3.37 17.97 -8.93
N GLU A 277 2.84 18.05 -7.71
CA GLU A 277 3.45 17.40 -6.54
C GLU A 277 3.48 15.87 -6.69
N ILE A 278 2.37 15.24 -7.09
CA ILE A 278 2.31 13.78 -7.27
C ILE A 278 3.33 13.33 -8.32
N VAL A 279 3.40 14.02 -9.46
CA VAL A 279 4.36 13.70 -10.54
C VAL A 279 5.79 13.94 -10.06
N SER A 280 6.06 15.04 -9.36
CA SER A 280 7.37 15.34 -8.78
C SER A 280 7.81 14.25 -7.81
N MET A 281 6.93 13.79 -6.91
CA MET A 281 7.22 12.72 -5.97
C MET A 281 7.53 11.39 -6.67
N ALA A 282 6.78 11.06 -7.72
CA ALA A 282 7.00 9.86 -8.51
C ALA A 282 8.36 9.91 -9.23
N CYS A 283 8.69 11.04 -9.85
CA CYS A 283 9.88 11.18 -10.68
C CYS A 283 11.18 11.39 -9.88
N THR A 284 11.17 12.09 -8.74
CA THR A 284 12.41 12.49 -8.03
C THR A 284 13.23 11.29 -7.50
N GLY A 285 12.64 10.10 -7.40
CA GLY A 285 13.31 8.88 -6.91
C GLY A 285 13.60 8.87 -5.40
N GLN A 286 13.39 9.99 -4.71
CA GLN A 286 13.51 10.10 -3.25
C GLN A 286 12.44 9.28 -2.51
N TYR A 287 11.19 9.34 -3.00
CA TYR A 287 10.06 8.67 -2.36
C TYR A 287 9.86 7.26 -2.88
N PHE A 288 10.03 7.06 -4.19
CA PHE A 288 9.80 5.78 -4.85
C PHE A 288 11.05 5.35 -5.63
N PRO A 289 12.16 5.05 -4.94
CA PRO A 289 13.41 4.67 -5.60
C PRO A 289 13.24 3.41 -6.46
N ASP A 290 12.31 2.54 -6.07
CA ASP A 290 12.05 1.29 -6.78
C ASP A 290 11.46 1.47 -8.19
N LEU A 291 10.90 2.64 -8.52
CA LEU A 291 10.39 2.90 -9.88
C LEU A 291 11.52 2.96 -10.91
N ARG A 292 12.75 3.25 -10.47
CA ARG A 292 13.92 3.38 -11.35
C ARG A 292 14.77 2.10 -11.41
N ARG A 293 14.31 1.01 -10.81
CA ARG A 293 15.07 -0.24 -10.71
C ARG A 293 15.15 -0.96 -12.05
N LYS A 294 16.25 -1.67 -12.30
CA LYS A 294 16.35 -2.58 -13.44
C LYS A 294 15.62 -3.89 -13.12
N LEU A 295 14.82 -4.35 -14.07
CA LEU A 295 14.07 -5.60 -13.97
C LEU A 295 14.69 -6.65 -14.91
N PRO A 296 14.76 -7.92 -14.48
CA PRO A 296 15.03 -9.02 -15.39
C PRO A 296 13.97 -9.07 -16.50
N ARG A 297 14.40 -9.40 -17.72
CA ARG A 297 13.52 -9.52 -18.88
C ARG A 297 12.43 -10.56 -18.66
N SER A 298 12.77 -11.64 -17.97
CA SER A 298 11.86 -12.72 -17.60
C SER A 298 10.66 -12.22 -16.77
N TRP A 299 10.85 -11.21 -15.92
CA TRP A 299 9.77 -10.61 -15.12
C TRP A 299 8.84 -9.76 -15.98
N ILE A 300 9.42 -9.00 -16.92
CA ILE A 300 8.70 -8.17 -17.89
C ILE A 300 7.83 -9.04 -18.80
N ILE A 301 8.36 -10.17 -19.26
CA ILE A 301 7.61 -11.11 -20.09
C ILE A 301 6.46 -11.73 -19.30
N LEU A 302 6.70 -12.14 -18.05
CA LEU A 302 5.63 -12.64 -17.19
C LEU A 302 4.51 -11.63 -17.00
N GLU A 303 4.84 -10.34 -16.76
CA GLU A 303 3.85 -9.27 -16.68
C GLU A 303 3.00 -9.18 -17.95
N ARG A 304 3.63 -9.21 -19.13
CA ARG A 304 2.93 -9.18 -20.42
C ARG A 304 2.01 -10.39 -20.59
N LEU A 305 2.48 -11.59 -20.25
CA LEU A 305 1.70 -12.82 -20.36
C LEU A 305 0.48 -12.80 -19.41
N LEU A 306 0.66 -12.35 -18.17
CA LEU A 306 -0.43 -12.24 -17.20
C LEU A 306 -1.40 -11.10 -17.57
N SER A 307 -0.91 -9.99 -18.13
CA SER A 307 -1.77 -8.94 -18.67
C SER A 307 -2.60 -9.43 -19.85
N ALA A 308 -2.01 -10.18 -20.78
CA ALA A 308 -2.76 -10.78 -21.89
C ALA A 308 -3.84 -11.72 -21.38
N LYS A 309 -3.54 -12.56 -20.38
CA LYS A 309 -4.52 -13.42 -19.72
C LYS A 309 -5.64 -12.65 -19.03
N ARG A 310 -5.30 -11.53 -18.38
CA ARG A 310 -6.27 -10.65 -17.73
C ARG A 310 -7.31 -10.11 -18.71
N ASP A 311 -6.86 -9.77 -19.92
CA ASP A 311 -7.67 -9.11 -20.95
C ASP A 311 -8.47 -10.13 -21.80
N GLU A 312 -8.28 -11.44 -21.58
CA GLU A 312 -9.11 -12.49 -22.18
C GLU A 312 -10.56 -12.44 -21.64
N ALA A 313 -11.55 -12.62 -22.53
CA ALA A 313 -12.97 -12.57 -22.16
C ALA A 313 -13.38 -13.62 -21.09
N ASN A 314 -12.62 -14.72 -20.98
CA ASN A 314 -12.81 -15.76 -19.98
C ASN A 314 -11.62 -15.86 -19.02
N CYS A 315 -11.11 -14.70 -18.59
CA CYS A 315 -10.03 -14.62 -17.60
C CYS A 315 -10.44 -15.36 -16.32
N PRO A 316 -9.70 -16.42 -15.91
CA PRO A 316 -10.02 -17.18 -14.73
C PRO A 316 -9.77 -16.35 -13.46
N LEU A 317 -10.53 -16.62 -12.40
CA LEU A 317 -10.37 -15.95 -11.11
C LEU A 317 -8.93 -16.07 -10.59
N TYR A 318 -8.32 -17.25 -10.77
CA TYR A 318 -6.94 -17.51 -10.41
C TYR A 318 -6.24 -18.39 -11.44
N ILE A 319 -4.92 -18.30 -11.46
CA ILE A 319 -3.99 -19.18 -12.17
C ILE A 319 -3.17 -19.90 -11.09
N THR A 320 -2.93 -21.20 -11.26
CA THR A 320 -2.09 -21.95 -10.32
C THR A 320 -0.62 -21.57 -10.49
N LEU A 321 0.16 -21.64 -9.41
CA LEU A 321 1.60 -21.40 -9.48
C LEU A 321 2.29 -22.28 -10.53
N GLU A 322 1.86 -23.54 -10.67
CA GLU A 322 2.34 -24.48 -11.69
C GLU A 322 2.09 -23.98 -13.11
N ASN A 323 0.88 -23.49 -13.40
CA ASN A 323 0.57 -22.93 -14.72
C ASN A 323 1.36 -21.65 -14.98
N CYS A 324 1.55 -20.80 -13.96
CA CYS A 324 2.44 -19.63 -14.06
C CYS A 324 3.89 -20.03 -14.37
N MET A 325 4.42 -21.08 -13.73
CA MET A 325 5.75 -21.62 -14.05
C MET A 325 5.80 -22.13 -15.49
N GLN A 326 4.80 -22.87 -15.96
CA GLN A 326 4.75 -23.35 -17.34
C GLN A 326 4.75 -22.20 -18.35
N MET A 327 4.03 -21.11 -18.06
CA MET A 327 4.01 -19.90 -18.88
C MET A 327 5.37 -19.17 -18.90
N GLY A 328 6.08 -19.14 -17.76
CA GLY A 328 7.39 -18.49 -17.64
C GLY A 328 8.58 -19.35 -18.08
N ASN A 329 8.42 -20.68 -18.14
CA ASN A 329 9.48 -21.64 -18.43
C ASN A 329 10.11 -21.43 -19.82
N SER A 330 9.31 -21.08 -20.83
CA SER A 330 9.81 -20.83 -22.19
C SER A 330 10.73 -19.59 -22.28
N GLU A 331 10.72 -18.73 -21.26
CA GLU A 331 11.32 -17.40 -21.27
C GLU A 331 12.33 -17.19 -20.12
N GLY A 332 12.81 -18.27 -19.50
CA GLY A 332 13.88 -18.24 -18.50
C GLY A 332 13.43 -18.14 -17.03
N LEU A 333 12.13 -18.26 -16.72
CA LEU A 333 11.62 -18.44 -15.35
C LEU A 333 11.53 -19.93 -14.97
N SER A 334 12.62 -20.68 -15.15
CA SER A 334 12.68 -22.10 -14.78
C SER A 334 12.86 -22.36 -13.28
N ILE A 335 13.17 -21.31 -12.52
CA ILE A 335 13.46 -21.38 -11.09
C ILE A 335 12.26 -20.80 -10.32
N GLU A 336 11.68 -21.59 -9.42
CA GLU A 336 10.51 -21.22 -8.61
C GLU A 336 10.76 -19.96 -7.76
N SER A 337 11.95 -19.81 -7.16
CA SER A 337 12.32 -18.61 -6.39
C SER A 337 12.25 -17.34 -7.23
N SER A 338 12.74 -17.39 -8.47
CA SER A 338 12.69 -16.26 -9.41
C SER A 338 11.24 -15.92 -9.79
N LEU A 339 10.38 -16.93 -10.00
CA LEU A 339 8.96 -16.72 -10.23
C LEU A 339 8.29 -16.04 -9.02
N ILE A 340 8.52 -16.55 -7.81
CA ILE A 340 7.94 -15.97 -6.59
C ILE A 340 8.36 -14.50 -6.43
N ASN A 341 9.64 -14.19 -6.66
CA ASN A 341 10.15 -12.81 -6.62
C ASN A 341 9.44 -11.90 -7.64
N SER A 342 9.24 -12.39 -8.86
CA SER A 342 8.50 -11.65 -9.88
C SER A 342 7.04 -11.45 -9.48
N LEU A 343 6.37 -12.45 -8.89
CA LEU A 343 4.98 -12.36 -8.45
C LEU A 343 4.81 -11.36 -7.31
N HIS A 344 5.72 -11.31 -6.34
CA HIS A 344 5.67 -10.29 -5.30
C HIS A 344 5.85 -8.88 -5.87
N TYR A 345 6.73 -8.71 -6.86
CA TYR A 345 6.84 -7.44 -7.57
C TYR A 345 5.54 -7.06 -8.28
N LEU A 346 4.96 -7.97 -9.05
CA LEU A 346 3.72 -7.74 -9.79
C LEU A 346 2.53 -7.50 -8.85
N HIS A 347 2.53 -8.12 -7.66
CA HIS A 347 1.57 -7.82 -6.61
C HIS A 347 1.69 -6.38 -6.12
N ARG A 348 2.93 -5.93 -5.91
CA ARG A 348 3.24 -4.59 -5.41
C ARG A 348 2.87 -3.50 -6.43
N THR A 349 3.13 -3.72 -7.72
CA THR A 349 2.71 -2.80 -8.80
C THR A 349 1.20 -2.83 -9.03
N GLY A 350 0.51 -3.84 -8.52
CA GLY A 350 -0.92 -4.04 -8.69
C GLY A 350 -1.28 -4.68 -10.04
N ALA A 351 -0.30 -5.20 -10.78
CA ALA A 351 -0.54 -5.95 -12.01
C ALA A 351 -1.31 -7.26 -11.74
N VAL A 352 -1.02 -7.92 -10.62
CA VAL A 352 -1.72 -9.12 -10.13
C VAL A 352 -1.96 -9.03 -8.62
N LEU A 353 -2.71 -9.98 -8.04
CA LEU A 353 -2.67 -10.23 -6.60
C LEU A 353 -2.02 -11.59 -6.31
N TYR A 354 -1.08 -11.59 -5.37
CA TYR A 354 -0.41 -12.79 -4.88
C TYR A 354 -0.21 -12.65 -3.37
N TYR A 355 -0.71 -13.63 -2.60
CA TYR A 355 -0.67 -13.59 -1.15
C TYR A 355 0.10 -14.79 -0.62
N GLU A 356 1.03 -14.57 0.32
CA GLU A 356 1.80 -15.65 0.95
C GLU A 356 0.93 -16.66 1.69
N ALA A 357 -0.23 -16.23 2.19
CA ALA A 357 -1.23 -17.12 2.81
C ALA A 357 -1.91 -18.06 1.80
N LEU A 358 -1.84 -17.74 0.50
CA LEU A 358 -2.43 -18.48 -0.61
C LEU A 358 -1.39 -18.71 -1.72
N PRO A 359 -0.24 -19.36 -1.42
CA PRO A 359 0.94 -19.35 -2.30
C PRO A 359 0.73 -20.13 -3.61
N LYS A 360 -0.34 -20.92 -3.70
CA LYS A 360 -0.67 -21.70 -4.89
C LYS A 360 -1.48 -20.91 -5.92
N PHE A 361 -2.03 -19.76 -5.55
CA PHE A 361 -3.02 -19.02 -6.34
C PHE A 361 -2.49 -17.63 -6.70
N VAL A 362 -2.43 -17.36 -8.01
CA VAL A 362 -2.12 -16.04 -8.57
C VAL A 362 -3.41 -15.49 -9.16
N PHE A 363 -3.83 -14.30 -8.73
CA PHE A 363 -5.06 -13.67 -9.23
C PHE A 363 -4.68 -12.66 -10.33
N PRO A 364 -4.86 -12.98 -11.62
CA PRO A 364 -4.41 -12.13 -12.72
C PRO A 364 -5.24 -10.85 -12.87
N ASN A 365 -6.47 -10.84 -12.32
CA ASN A 365 -7.37 -9.71 -12.38
C ASN A 365 -7.81 -9.27 -10.97
N PRO A 366 -7.16 -8.23 -10.40
CA PRO A 366 -7.56 -7.69 -9.10
C PRO A 366 -9.03 -7.24 -9.05
N THR A 367 -9.59 -6.76 -10.16
CA THR A 367 -10.96 -6.24 -10.25
C THR A 367 -12.01 -7.33 -10.03
N GLN A 368 -11.76 -8.57 -10.46
CA GLN A 368 -12.71 -9.67 -10.23
C GLN A 368 -12.88 -9.98 -8.74
N LEU A 369 -11.78 -10.00 -7.96
CA LEU A 369 -11.85 -10.18 -6.51
C LEU A 369 -12.57 -9.00 -5.84
N ILE A 370 -12.28 -7.79 -6.30
CA ILE A 370 -12.96 -6.58 -5.86
C ILE A 370 -14.47 -6.70 -6.06
N ASP A 371 -14.93 -7.17 -7.22
CA ASP A 371 -16.36 -7.30 -7.52
C ASP A 371 -17.02 -8.41 -6.69
N ILE A 372 -16.32 -9.52 -6.43
CA ILE A 372 -16.78 -10.55 -5.48
C ILE A 372 -16.95 -9.95 -4.09
N PHE A 373 -15.97 -9.19 -3.59
CA PHE A 373 -16.08 -8.52 -2.28
C PHE A 373 -17.19 -7.47 -2.26
N LYS A 374 -17.41 -6.75 -3.37
CA LYS A 374 -18.56 -5.82 -3.49
C LYS A 374 -19.86 -6.56 -3.27
N VAL A 375 -20.08 -7.68 -3.95
CA VAL A 375 -21.32 -8.46 -3.81
C VAL A 375 -21.49 -8.97 -2.38
N LEU A 376 -20.44 -9.58 -1.81
CA LEU A 376 -20.50 -10.15 -0.46
C LEU A 376 -20.74 -9.11 0.65
N LEU A 377 -20.18 -7.90 0.48
CA LEU A 377 -20.29 -6.84 1.49
C LEU A 377 -21.46 -5.89 1.27
N LYS A 378 -22.01 -5.85 0.05
CA LYS A 378 -23.19 -5.02 -0.27
C LYS A 378 -24.38 -5.44 0.59
N ASP A 379 -24.65 -6.74 0.71
CA ASP A 379 -25.75 -7.26 1.53
C ASP A 379 -25.59 -6.87 3.01
N HIS A 380 -24.36 -6.85 3.53
CA HIS A 380 -24.08 -6.43 4.90
C HIS A 380 -24.24 -4.92 5.12
N ALA A 381 -23.72 -4.11 4.20
CA ALA A 381 -23.80 -2.65 4.30
C ALA A 381 -25.23 -2.13 4.09
N GLU A 382 -25.99 -2.75 3.18
CA GLU A 382 -27.42 -2.45 2.97
C GLU A 382 -28.26 -2.92 4.17
N MET A 383 -27.98 -4.10 4.74
CA MET A 383 -28.62 -4.53 5.99
C MET A 383 -28.32 -3.60 7.16
N GLU A 384 -27.08 -3.18 7.39
CA GLU A 384 -26.75 -2.23 8.46
C GLU A 384 -27.44 -0.87 8.25
N ALA A 385 -27.44 -0.36 7.01
CA ALA A 385 -28.10 0.88 6.67
C ALA A 385 -29.63 0.81 6.83
N GLU A 386 -30.25 -0.35 6.56
CA GLU A 386 -31.67 -0.59 6.85
C GLU A 386 -31.94 -0.74 8.35
N PHE A 387 -31.09 -1.46 9.09
CA PHE A 387 -31.20 -1.60 10.55
C PHE A 387 -31.10 -0.25 11.28
N LEU A 388 -30.21 0.64 10.83
CA LEU A 388 -30.04 1.99 11.37
C LEU A 388 -31.20 2.94 11.00
N LYS A 389 -31.98 2.63 9.95
CA LYS A 389 -33.19 3.37 9.57
C LYS A 389 -34.43 2.94 10.36
N VAL A 390 -34.40 1.83 11.09
CA VAL A 390 -35.52 1.41 11.95
C VAL A 390 -35.55 2.32 13.19
N PRO A 391 -36.64 3.08 13.43
CA PRO A 391 -36.76 3.88 14.64
C PRO A 391 -36.64 2.98 15.88
N ARG A 392 -35.78 3.35 16.84
CA ARG A 392 -35.60 2.63 18.12
C ARG A 392 -36.89 2.42 18.92
N SER A 393 -38.00 3.08 18.54
CA SER A 393 -39.34 2.88 19.10
C SER A 393 -40.06 1.61 18.63
N ARG A 394 -39.52 0.87 17.64
CA ARG A 394 -40.14 -0.37 17.11
C ARG A 394 -39.40 -1.67 17.43
N VAL A 395 -38.24 -1.63 18.10
CA VAL A 395 -37.58 -2.86 18.57
C VAL A 395 -38.27 -3.30 19.87
N ARG A 396 -39.30 -4.15 19.75
CA ARG A 396 -39.86 -4.87 20.90
C ARG A 396 -38.74 -5.70 21.53
N LYS A 397 -38.49 -5.47 22.82
CA LYS A 397 -37.72 -6.35 23.70
C LYS A 397 -38.23 -7.78 23.56
N GLY A 398 -37.45 -8.61 22.87
CA GLY A 398 -37.63 -10.04 22.76
C GLY A 398 -36.43 -10.53 21.96
N TRP A 399 -35.86 -11.67 22.35
CA TRP A 399 -34.66 -12.26 21.75
C TRP A 399 -33.33 -11.73 22.33
N ILE A 400 -33.20 -11.81 23.65
CA ILE A 400 -31.96 -12.26 24.30
C ILE A 400 -32.32 -13.54 25.05
N SER A 401 -32.05 -14.68 24.43
CA SER A 401 -31.74 -15.97 25.08
C SER A 401 -31.55 -17.01 23.98
N TYR A 402 -30.30 -17.35 23.67
CA TYR A 402 -29.73 -18.71 23.78
C TYR A 402 -28.26 -18.68 23.36
#